data_AF-A0A9E3FLC1-F1
#
_entry.id   AF-A0A9E3FLC1-F1
#
_cell.length_a   1.000
_cell.length_b   1.000
_cell.length_c   1.000
_cell.angle_alpha   90.00
_cell.angle_beta   90.00
_cell.angle_gamma   90.00
#
_symmetry.space_group_name_H-M   'P 1'
#
loop_
_entity.id
_entity.type
_entity.pdbx_description
1 polymer ?
#
loop_
_entity_poly.entity_id
_entity_poly.type
_entity_poly.pdbx_seq_one_letter_code
_entity_poly.pdbx_strand_id
1 'polypeptide(L)'
;MPEQVFGMVMNFSFDPSLIAKARQLILHEPNLNVLKPEHEGQYSPLVVAIETELKKRDAAGLLLLPDLSALANSTIGIFSDYGGEDRSSKYLTYSFLICAWGSLGTFWNEMKKHRADSGLGEKEIEFKDFGMGLMRKALPGYLDLLNGYVPGLLFTVVVDKRILSLFGPQDRSTGEALSKRLEEKGVGKLKPEVAEKALRVVDAMAYLTALLGHEGQKILWMSDNDAICSDLDAHKRLLALFHNVLGLYIDRQFGQMGCALPFNERSTDYLDLLSAADIVAGSVGQYFTSRDDVGEQDARVKEGADKVLVWLGHGGLALKKFCIQLRLGDDGLIYFGAIEFTPKQTPDTTTFLPIHLCR
;
A
#
# COMPACT_ATOMS: atom_id res chain seq x y z
N MET A 1 30.54 -11.71 26.91
CA MET A 1 29.53 -12.79 27.05
C MET A 1 29.10 -13.17 25.65
N PRO A 2 29.04 -14.46 25.29
CA PRO A 2 28.70 -14.84 23.92
C PRO A 2 27.22 -14.55 23.66
N GLU A 3 26.96 -13.80 22.60
CA GLU A 3 25.62 -13.61 22.04
C GLU A 3 25.00 -14.98 21.75
N GLN A 4 23.95 -15.33 22.49
CA GLN A 4 23.05 -16.41 22.09
C GLN A 4 22.32 -15.93 20.84
N VAL A 5 22.80 -16.35 19.68
CA VAL A 5 22.03 -16.35 18.45
C VAL A 5 20.87 -17.33 18.68
N PHE A 6 19.72 -16.81 19.12
CA PHE A 6 18.47 -17.56 19.13
C PHE A 6 18.18 -17.95 17.67
N GLY A 7 18.42 -19.20 17.33
CA GLY A 7 18.06 -19.75 16.02
C GLY A 7 16.56 -19.64 15.84
N MET A 8 16.12 -18.79 14.92
CA MET A 8 14.72 -18.66 14.53
C MET A 8 14.30 -19.98 13.87
N VAL A 9 13.47 -20.78 14.53
CA VAL A 9 12.94 -22.02 13.96
C VAL A 9 11.86 -21.64 12.95
N MET A 10 12.21 -21.62 11.66
CA MET A 10 11.24 -21.41 10.58
C MET A 10 10.60 -22.74 10.20
N ASN A 11 9.27 -22.80 10.23
CA ASN A 11 8.50 -23.95 9.76
C ASN A 11 8.22 -23.79 8.25
N PHE A 12 8.68 -24.72 7.42
CA PHE A 12 8.48 -24.69 5.97
C PHE A 12 7.45 -25.72 5.51
N SER A 13 6.58 -25.32 4.58
CA SER A 13 5.69 -26.25 3.87
C SER A 13 6.19 -26.51 2.45
N PHE A 14 6.12 -27.77 2.06
CA PHE A 14 6.38 -28.26 0.70
C PHE A 14 5.14 -28.91 0.09
N ASP A 15 3.95 -28.59 0.61
CA ASP A 15 2.67 -29.10 0.11
C ASP A 15 2.48 -28.68 -1.36
N PRO A 16 2.43 -29.63 -2.31
CA PRO A 16 2.27 -29.33 -3.73
C PRO A 16 1.00 -28.55 -4.05
N SER A 17 -0.09 -28.77 -3.31
CA SER A 17 -1.36 -28.08 -3.53
C SER A 17 -1.27 -26.61 -3.14
N LEU A 18 -0.58 -26.31 -2.04
CA LEU A 18 -0.36 -24.97 -1.55
C LEU A 18 0.60 -24.19 -2.46
N ILE A 19 1.66 -24.85 -2.95
CA ILE A 19 2.59 -24.29 -3.94
C ILE A 19 1.86 -23.99 -5.25
N ALA A 20 1.05 -24.93 -5.77
CA ALA A 20 0.28 -24.73 -6.98
C ALA A 20 -0.68 -23.54 -6.85
N LYS A 21 -1.35 -23.42 -5.70
CA LYS A 21 -2.21 -22.27 -5.40
C LYS A 21 -1.42 -20.96 -5.33
N ALA A 22 -0.23 -20.95 -4.72
CA ALA A 22 0.62 -19.76 -4.67
C ALA A 22 1.02 -19.30 -6.09
N ARG A 23 1.47 -20.23 -6.93
CA ARG A 23 1.86 -19.98 -8.34
C ARG A 23 0.73 -19.34 -9.13
N GLN A 24 -0.51 -19.82 -8.95
CA GLN A 24 -1.68 -19.26 -9.63
C GLN A 24 -1.99 -17.79 -9.29
N LEU A 25 -1.45 -17.26 -8.19
CA LEU A 25 -1.72 -15.90 -7.71
C LEU A 25 -0.56 -14.93 -7.97
N ILE A 26 0.55 -15.40 -8.54
CA ILE A 26 1.77 -14.61 -8.72
C ILE A 26 1.92 -14.25 -10.20
N LEU A 27 2.30 -13.00 -10.45
CA LEU A 27 2.68 -12.53 -11.77
C LEU A 27 4.08 -13.08 -12.11
N HIS A 28 4.12 -14.02 -13.04
CA HIS A 28 5.37 -14.59 -13.55
C HIS A 28 6.03 -13.63 -14.54
N GLU A 29 7.36 -13.49 -14.43
CA GLU A 29 8.19 -12.68 -15.33
C GLU A 29 7.67 -11.24 -15.54
N PRO A 30 7.43 -10.47 -14.46
CA PRO A 30 6.87 -9.13 -14.58
C PRO A 30 7.81 -8.21 -15.38
N ASN A 31 7.26 -7.41 -16.29
CA ASN A 31 8.02 -6.32 -16.91
C ASN A 31 8.17 -5.16 -15.93
N LEU A 32 9.34 -5.07 -15.30
CA LEU A 32 9.66 -4.01 -14.34
C LEU A 32 10.14 -2.70 -15.00
N ASN A 33 10.18 -2.60 -16.33
CA ASN A 33 10.53 -1.36 -17.04
C ASN A 33 9.24 -0.60 -17.38
N VAL A 34 8.62 -0.02 -16.35
CA VAL A 34 7.41 0.79 -16.46
C VAL A 34 7.76 2.23 -16.80
N LEU A 35 8.92 2.71 -16.30
CA LEU A 35 9.50 3.99 -16.66
C LEU A 35 10.11 3.89 -18.06
N LYS A 36 9.48 4.59 -19.01
CA LYS A 36 9.84 4.59 -20.42
C LYS A 36 10.99 5.59 -20.68
N PRO A 37 12.06 5.21 -21.41
CA PRO A 37 13.20 6.10 -21.68
C PRO A 37 12.83 7.43 -22.34
N GLU A 38 11.78 7.48 -23.17
CA GLU A 38 11.31 8.70 -23.83
C GLU A 38 10.75 9.77 -22.87
N HIS A 39 10.48 9.39 -21.62
CA HIS A 39 10.00 10.28 -20.56
C HIS A 39 11.06 10.50 -19.47
N GLU A 40 12.31 10.12 -19.72
CA GLU A 40 13.42 10.34 -18.80
C GLU A 40 13.51 11.83 -18.40
N GLY A 41 13.71 12.07 -17.09
CA GLY A 41 13.70 13.41 -16.49
C GLY A 41 12.31 14.00 -16.21
N GLN A 42 11.22 13.35 -16.63
CA GLN A 42 9.85 13.76 -16.29
C GLN A 42 9.30 13.03 -15.06
N TYR A 43 9.92 11.91 -14.69
CA TYR A 43 9.51 11.10 -13.55
C TYR A 43 9.89 11.73 -12.22
N SER A 44 8.97 11.65 -11.26
CA SER A 44 9.25 12.07 -9.89
C SER A 44 10.24 11.11 -9.22
N PRO A 45 11.00 11.56 -8.20
CA PRO A 45 11.81 10.66 -7.38
C PRO A 45 11.00 9.54 -6.72
N LEU A 46 9.68 9.72 -6.58
CA LEU A 46 8.79 8.70 -6.03
C LEU A 46 8.75 7.46 -6.92
N VAL A 47 8.33 7.60 -8.18
CA VAL A 47 8.19 6.43 -9.07
C VAL A 47 9.54 5.85 -9.48
N VAL A 48 10.59 6.68 -9.54
CA VAL A 48 11.98 6.21 -9.68
C VAL A 48 12.38 5.32 -8.50
N ALA A 49 12.04 5.71 -7.27
CA ALA A 49 12.27 4.89 -6.09
C ALA A 49 11.49 3.57 -6.14
N ILE A 50 10.21 3.61 -6.53
CA ILE A 50 9.37 2.41 -6.66
C ILE A 50 10.01 1.42 -7.64
N GLU A 51 10.31 1.85 -8.87
CA GLU A 51 10.88 0.95 -9.89
C GLU A 51 12.24 0.41 -9.47
N THR A 52 13.11 1.28 -8.95
CA THR A 52 14.46 0.90 -8.53
C THR A 52 14.43 -0.18 -7.45
N GLU A 53 13.59 -0.03 -6.43
CA GLU A 53 13.51 -1.01 -5.35
C GLU A 53 12.84 -2.32 -5.78
N LEU A 54 11.87 -2.28 -6.70
CA LEU A 54 11.30 -3.49 -7.30
C LEU A 54 12.35 -4.27 -8.10
N LYS A 55 13.12 -3.58 -8.96
CA LYS A 55 14.22 -4.19 -9.73
C LYS A 55 15.30 -4.79 -8.83
N LYS A 56 15.68 -4.10 -7.75
CA LYS A 56 16.64 -4.64 -6.75
C LYS A 56 16.13 -5.93 -6.12
N ARG A 57 14.85 -5.98 -5.71
CA ARG A 57 14.25 -7.19 -5.11
C ARG A 57 14.14 -8.33 -6.12
N ASP A 58 13.84 -8.02 -7.38
CA ASP A 58 13.77 -9.03 -8.42
C ASP A 58 15.13 -9.67 -8.69
N ALA A 59 16.17 -8.83 -8.83
CA ALA A 59 17.55 -9.28 -8.99
C ALA A 59 18.04 -10.12 -7.80
N ALA A 60 17.53 -9.86 -6.59
CA ALA A 60 17.82 -10.65 -5.40
C ALA A 60 16.99 -11.95 -5.29
N GLY A 61 16.09 -12.22 -6.23
CA GLY A 61 15.19 -13.39 -6.17
C GLY A 61 14.03 -13.24 -5.17
N LEU A 62 13.83 -12.05 -4.60
CA LEU A 62 12.91 -11.79 -3.48
C LEU A 62 11.56 -11.19 -3.90
N LEU A 63 11.41 -10.79 -5.16
CA LEU A 63 10.18 -10.16 -5.64
C LEU A 63 9.09 -11.19 -5.93
N LEU A 64 7.91 -10.96 -5.36
CA LEU A 64 6.64 -11.58 -5.75
C LEU A 64 5.61 -10.48 -5.96
N LEU A 65 5.06 -10.38 -7.17
CA LEU A 65 3.95 -9.50 -7.49
C LEU A 65 2.68 -10.32 -7.69
N PRO A 66 1.50 -9.79 -7.35
CA PRO A 66 0.24 -10.47 -7.63
C PRO A 66 -0.06 -10.47 -9.13
N ASP A 67 -0.62 -11.56 -9.65
CA ASP A 67 -1.28 -11.54 -10.95
C ASP A 67 -2.72 -11.06 -10.74
N LEU A 68 -3.02 -9.82 -11.14
CA LEU A 68 -4.36 -9.25 -11.00
C LEU A 68 -5.35 -9.75 -12.05
N SER A 69 -4.91 -10.51 -13.06
CA SER A 69 -5.78 -11.18 -14.03
C SER A 69 -6.08 -12.64 -13.67
N ALA A 70 -5.39 -13.17 -12.64
CA ALA A 70 -5.56 -14.52 -12.16
C ALA A 70 -7.04 -14.84 -11.84
N LEU A 71 -7.38 -16.12 -11.95
CA LEU A 71 -8.73 -16.63 -11.65
C LEU A 71 -9.84 -15.92 -12.44
N ALA A 72 -9.55 -15.52 -13.69
CA ALA A 72 -10.46 -14.81 -14.59
C ALA A 72 -10.95 -13.45 -14.03
N ASN A 73 -10.15 -12.80 -13.19
CA ASN A 73 -10.49 -11.50 -12.67
C ASN A 73 -10.44 -10.42 -13.76
N SER A 74 -11.52 -9.63 -13.86
CA SER A 74 -11.66 -8.54 -14.84
C SER A 74 -11.70 -7.15 -14.21
N THR A 75 -11.55 -7.03 -12.88
CA THR A 75 -11.63 -5.74 -12.16
C THR A 75 -10.50 -5.60 -11.16
N ILE A 76 -9.75 -4.51 -11.24
CA ILE A 76 -8.78 -4.08 -10.25
C ILE A 76 -9.49 -3.24 -9.21
N GLY A 77 -9.42 -3.64 -7.95
CA GLY A 77 -9.84 -2.81 -6.82
C GLY A 77 -8.63 -2.07 -6.26
N ILE A 78 -8.77 -0.77 -6.04
CA ILE A 78 -7.76 0.08 -5.39
C ILE A 78 -8.40 0.68 -4.14
N PHE A 79 -7.82 0.41 -2.98
CA PHE A 79 -8.22 0.94 -1.68
C PHE A 79 -7.06 1.70 -1.08
N SER A 80 -7.25 2.97 -0.78
CA SER A 80 -6.16 3.84 -0.37
C SER A 80 -6.49 4.63 0.88
N ASP A 81 -5.48 4.80 1.73
CA ASP A 81 -5.53 5.66 2.91
C ASP A 81 -4.20 6.39 3.13
N TYR A 82 -4.28 7.55 3.78
CA TYR A 82 -3.18 8.47 3.93
C TYR A 82 -3.05 8.97 5.36
N GLY A 83 -1.83 8.91 5.89
CA GLY A 83 -1.55 9.20 7.29
C GLY A 83 -0.50 10.28 7.52
N GLY A 84 -0.45 10.75 8.76
CA GLY A 84 0.60 11.62 9.26
C GLY A 84 0.39 13.10 9.00
N GLU A 85 -0.84 13.58 8.78
CA GLU A 85 -1.10 15.02 8.62
C GLU A 85 -1.00 15.82 9.93
N ASP A 86 -1.08 15.14 11.07
CA ASP A 86 -0.96 15.75 12.39
C ASP A 86 0.45 16.32 12.63
N ARG A 87 0.56 17.34 13.47
CA ARG A 87 1.85 18.01 13.75
C ARG A 87 2.88 17.13 14.47
N SER A 88 2.43 16.10 15.18
CA SER A 88 3.31 15.16 15.89
C SER A 88 4.00 14.17 14.97
N SER A 89 3.39 13.83 13.83
CA SER A 89 4.01 12.93 12.86
C SER A 89 5.19 13.59 12.16
N LYS A 90 6.29 12.85 12.00
CA LYS A 90 7.47 13.26 11.20
C LYS A 90 7.37 12.83 9.73
N TYR A 91 6.43 11.94 9.42
CA TYR A 91 6.30 11.31 8.12
C TYR A 91 4.87 11.43 7.57
N LEU A 92 4.75 11.50 6.26
CA LEU A 92 3.51 11.25 5.53
C LEU A 92 3.53 9.81 5.05
N THR A 93 2.42 9.10 5.20
CA THR A 93 2.29 7.72 4.75
C THR A 93 1.20 7.61 3.71
N TYR A 94 1.46 6.91 2.62
CA TYR A 94 0.50 6.64 1.56
C TYR A 94 0.41 5.14 1.37
N SER A 95 -0.73 4.53 1.70
CA SER A 95 -0.93 3.09 1.59
C SER A 95 -1.97 2.78 0.52
N PHE A 96 -1.67 1.79 -0.32
CA PHE A 96 -2.50 1.36 -1.45
C PHE A 96 -2.64 -0.15 -1.43
N LEU A 97 -3.86 -0.65 -1.23
CA LEU A 97 -4.21 -2.03 -1.54
C LEU A 97 -4.73 -2.10 -2.98
N ILE A 98 -3.99 -2.78 -3.85
CA ILE A 98 -4.36 -3.03 -5.24
C ILE A 98 -4.61 -4.53 -5.39
N CYS A 99 -5.84 -4.93 -5.69
CA CYS A 99 -6.25 -6.34 -5.64
C CYS A 99 -7.15 -6.78 -6.79
N ALA A 100 -7.21 -8.09 -7.00
CA ALA A 100 -8.11 -8.74 -7.93
C ALA A 100 -9.54 -8.77 -7.35
N TRP A 101 -10.30 -7.69 -7.56
CA TRP A 101 -11.60 -7.46 -6.93
C TRP A 101 -12.60 -8.61 -7.15
N GLY A 102 -12.66 -9.16 -8.36
CA GLY A 102 -13.54 -10.28 -8.71
C GLY A 102 -13.19 -11.60 -8.01
N SER A 103 -12.02 -11.70 -7.38
CA SER A 103 -11.54 -12.91 -6.69
C SER A 103 -11.74 -12.86 -5.16
N LEU A 104 -12.44 -11.85 -4.63
CA LEU A 104 -12.60 -11.64 -3.19
C LEU A 104 -13.73 -12.44 -2.52
N GLY A 105 -14.46 -13.27 -3.26
CA GLY A 105 -15.61 -14.01 -2.72
C GLY A 105 -15.28 -14.89 -1.51
N THR A 106 -14.10 -15.54 -1.50
CA THR A 106 -13.67 -16.33 -0.32
C THR A 106 -13.32 -15.44 0.85
N PHE A 107 -12.64 -14.31 0.61
CA PHE A 107 -12.30 -13.34 1.65
C PHE A 107 -13.56 -12.82 2.36
N TRP A 108 -14.58 -12.38 1.63
CA TRP A 108 -15.82 -11.86 2.24
C TRP A 108 -16.56 -12.93 3.06
N ASN A 109 -16.61 -14.16 2.56
CA ASN A 109 -17.25 -15.26 3.29
C ASN A 109 -16.56 -15.57 4.63
N GLU A 110 -15.23 -15.63 4.63
CA GLU A 110 -14.47 -15.88 5.86
C GLU A 110 -14.47 -14.64 6.77
N MET A 111 -14.43 -13.43 6.22
CA MET A 111 -14.48 -12.20 7.00
C MET A 111 -15.83 -12.06 7.72
N LYS A 112 -16.94 -12.45 7.09
CA LYS A 112 -18.25 -12.47 7.74
C LYS A 112 -18.29 -13.40 8.96
N LYS A 113 -17.69 -14.59 8.86
CA LYS A 113 -17.56 -15.52 10.00
C LYS A 113 -16.71 -14.92 11.10
N HIS A 114 -15.53 -14.40 10.73
CA HIS A 114 -14.62 -13.76 11.67
C HIS A 114 -15.25 -12.56 12.39
N ARG A 115 -16.03 -11.73 11.69
CA ARG A 115 -16.80 -10.63 12.28
C ARG A 115 -17.80 -11.13 13.33
N ALA A 116 -18.49 -12.24 13.06
CA ALA A 116 -19.42 -12.84 14.01
C ALA A 116 -18.69 -13.40 15.25
N ASP A 117 -17.61 -14.16 15.06
CA ASP A 117 -16.86 -14.82 16.14
C ASP A 117 -16.12 -13.82 17.05
N SER A 118 -15.61 -12.75 16.45
CA SER A 118 -14.97 -11.66 17.19
C SER A 118 -15.98 -10.75 17.89
N GLY A 119 -17.22 -10.67 17.40
CA GLY A 119 -18.25 -9.74 17.85
C GLY A 119 -18.12 -8.35 17.23
N LEU A 120 -17.41 -8.23 16.09
CA LEU A 120 -17.08 -6.96 15.44
C LEU A 120 -18.32 -6.26 14.83
N GLY A 121 -19.35 -7.03 14.46
CA GLY A 121 -20.58 -6.49 13.86
C GLY A 121 -20.27 -5.71 12.58
N GLU A 122 -20.70 -4.44 12.54
CA GLU A 122 -20.42 -3.48 11.45
C GLU A 122 -19.34 -2.45 11.83
N LYS A 123 -18.64 -2.64 12.95
CA LYS A 123 -17.58 -1.72 13.35
C LYS A 123 -16.40 -1.86 12.39
N GLU A 124 -15.91 -0.71 11.91
CA GLU A 124 -14.73 -0.60 11.06
C GLU A 124 -13.44 -0.89 11.83
N ILE A 125 -12.45 -1.46 11.14
CA ILE A 125 -11.14 -1.77 11.71
C ILE A 125 -10.23 -0.58 11.45
N GLU A 126 -10.28 0.40 12.34
CA GLU A 126 -9.53 1.65 12.17
C GLU A 126 -8.29 1.68 13.07
N PHE A 127 -7.19 2.25 12.58
CA PHE A 127 -5.95 2.40 13.33
C PHE A 127 -6.19 3.09 14.67
N LYS A 128 -6.95 4.19 14.69
CA LYS A 128 -7.25 4.98 15.90
C LYS A 128 -7.91 4.14 17.01
N ASP A 129 -8.61 3.07 16.65
CA ASP A 129 -9.38 2.24 17.57
C ASP A 129 -8.64 1.00 18.08
N PHE A 130 -7.36 0.85 17.78
CA PHE A 130 -6.51 -0.24 18.29
C PHE A 130 -6.47 -0.33 19.83
N GLY A 131 -6.80 0.77 20.53
CA GLY A 131 -6.99 0.78 21.98
C GLY A 131 -8.19 -0.04 22.47
N MET A 132 -9.18 -0.31 21.61
CA MET A 132 -10.40 -1.02 21.97
C MET A 132 -10.18 -2.53 22.06
N GLY A 133 -10.66 -3.16 23.15
CA GLY A 133 -10.56 -4.61 23.34
C GLY A 133 -11.16 -5.44 22.18
N LEU A 134 -12.25 -4.93 21.57
CA LEU A 134 -12.88 -5.56 20.41
C LEU A 134 -11.95 -5.59 19.19
N MET A 135 -11.28 -4.48 18.86
CA MET A 135 -10.32 -4.42 17.75
C MET A 135 -9.14 -5.36 18.01
N ARG A 136 -8.62 -5.37 19.24
CA ARG A 136 -7.49 -6.22 19.62
C ARG A 136 -7.76 -7.71 19.44
N LYS A 137 -9.01 -8.14 19.69
CA LYS A 137 -9.48 -9.51 19.49
C LYS A 137 -9.65 -9.82 18.00
N ALA A 138 -10.21 -8.91 17.21
CA ALA A 138 -10.50 -9.13 15.80
C ALA A 138 -9.24 -9.02 14.90
N LEU A 139 -8.27 -8.17 15.25
CA LEU A 139 -7.17 -7.82 14.35
C LEU A 139 -6.33 -9.02 13.86
N PRO A 140 -5.89 -9.98 14.70
CA PRO A 140 -5.07 -11.10 14.23
C PRO A 140 -5.75 -11.91 13.11
N GLY A 141 -6.99 -12.33 13.32
CA GLY A 141 -7.73 -13.11 12.31
C GLY A 141 -7.98 -12.31 11.03
N TYR A 142 -8.24 -11.00 11.14
CA TYR A 142 -8.37 -10.14 9.97
C TYR A 142 -7.08 -10.09 9.13
N LEU A 143 -5.92 -9.92 9.77
CA LEU A 143 -4.61 -9.91 9.10
C LEU A 143 -4.29 -11.26 8.42
N ASP A 144 -4.68 -12.37 9.04
CA ASP A 144 -4.54 -13.71 8.45
C ASP A 144 -5.44 -13.90 7.22
N LEU A 145 -6.69 -13.42 7.29
CA LEU A 145 -7.62 -13.46 6.16
C LEU A 145 -7.12 -12.63 4.97
N LEU A 146 -6.55 -11.45 5.21
CA LEU A 146 -5.89 -10.65 4.18
C LEU A 146 -4.76 -11.46 3.51
N ASN A 147 -3.85 -12.03 4.30
CA ASN A 147 -2.74 -12.84 3.79
C ASN A 147 -3.20 -14.06 2.97
N GLY A 148 -4.28 -14.72 3.40
CA GLY A 148 -4.75 -15.97 2.82
C GLY A 148 -5.64 -15.80 1.58
N TYR A 149 -6.41 -14.71 1.51
CA TYR A 149 -7.57 -14.62 0.61
C TYR A 149 -7.69 -13.34 -0.20
N VAL A 150 -6.79 -12.36 -0.07
CA VAL A 150 -6.80 -11.15 -0.91
C VAL A 150 -5.65 -11.22 -1.92
N PRO A 151 -5.89 -11.64 -3.19
CA PRO A 151 -4.87 -11.60 -4.22
C PRO A 151 -4.60 -10.15 -4.59
N GLY A 152 -3.43 -9.64 -4.19
CA GLY A 152 -3.12 -8.23 -4.37
C GLY A 152 -1.77 -7.82 -3.81
N LEU A 153 -1.50 -6.53 -3.93
CA LEU A 153 -0.34 -5.84 -3.40
C LEU A 153 -0.83 -4.76 -2.44
N LEU A 154 -0.35 -4.80 -1.20
CA LEU A 154 -0.44 -3.70 -0.27
C LEU A 154 0.90 -2.96 -0.28
N PHE A 155 0.90 -1.76 -0.86
CA PHE A 155 2.07 -0.95 -1.07
C PHE A 155 2.02 0.31 -0.21
N THR A 156 3.08 0.59 0.56
CA THR A 156 3.14 1.78 1.42
C THR A 156 4.37 2.62 1.14
N VAL A 157 4.16 3.91 0.93
CA VAL A 157 5.21 4.91 0.78
C VAL A 157 5.29 5.74 2.06
N VAL A 158 6.47 5.84 2.64
CA VAL A 158 6.77 6.67 3.81
C VAL A 158 7.62 7.85 3.38
N VAL A 159 7.09 9.07 3.45
CA VAL A 159 7.79 10.29 3.01
C VAL A 159 8.10 11.18 4.20
N ASP A 160 9.37 11.50 4.38
CA ASP A 160 9.80 12.50 5.38
C ASP A 160 9.15 13.86 5.12
N LYS A 161 8.51 14.46 6.13
CA LYS A 161 7.83 15.76 5.99
C LYS A 161 8.75 16.92 5.64
N ARG A 162 10.07 16.76 5.86
CA ARG A 162 11.06 17.75 5.40
C ARG A 162 11.12 17.83 3.87
N ILE A 163 10.67 16.79 3.17
CA ILE A 163 10.52 16.81 1.71
C ILE A 163 9.26 17.62 1.35
N LEU A 164 9.48 18.89 0.99
CA LEU A 164 8.43 19.82 0.63
C LEU A 164 7.79 19.45 -0.71
N SER A 165 8.58 18.97 -1.67
CA SER A 165 8.05 18.50 -2.96
C SER A 165 8.82 17.32 -3.55
N LEU A 166 8.10 16.42 -4.22
CA LEU A 166 8.65 15.37 -5.08
C LEU A 166 8.53 15.74 -6.57
N PHE A 167 7.99 16.91 -6.89
CA PHE A 167 7.70 17.35 -8.26
C PHE A 167 8.39 18.67 -8.62
N GLY A 168 9.35 19.09 -7.81
CA GLY A 168 10.15 20.29 -8.04
C GLY A 168 11.14 20.60 -6.91
N PRO A 169 11.73 21.80 -6.91
CA PRO A 169 12.65 22.26 -5.86
C PRO A 169 12.03 22.27 -4.45
N GLN A 170 12.89 22.16 -3.42
CA GLN A 170 12.51 22.12 -2.00
C GLN A 170 12.17 23.51 -1.43
N ASP A 171 11.22 24.21 -2.06
CA ASP A 171 10.75 25.51 -1.61
C ASP A 171 9.23 25.68 -1.77
N ARG A 172 8.69 26.72 -1.11
CA ARG A 172 7.24 26.96 -1.06
C ARG A 172 6.64 27.32 -2.42
N SER A 173 7.42 27.93 -3.31
CA SER A 173 6.93 28.36 -4.62
C SER A 173 6.58 27.18 -5.52
N THR A 174 7.24 26.03 -5.32
CA THR A 174 6.90 24.76 -5.99
C THR A 174 5.45 24.38 -5.73
N GLY A 175 5.02 24.37 -4.47
CA GLY A 175 3.65 23.98 -4.11
C GLY A 175 2.59 24.92 -4.69
N GLU A 176 2.86 26.22 -4.70
CA GLU A 176 1.96 27.22 -5.33
C GLU A 176 1.87 27.01 -6.84
N ALA A 177 2.99 26.74 -7.50
CA ALA A 177 3.04 26.46 -8.93
C ALA A 177 2.29 25.17 -9.28
N LEU A 178 2.44 24.10 -8.49
CA LEU A 178 1.71 22.84 -8.67
C LEU A 178 0.21 23.06 -8.52
N SER A 179 -0.20 23.75 -7.45
CA SER A 179 -1.61 24.08 -7.20
C SER A 179 -2.23 24.82 -8.39
N LYS A 180 -1.54 25.84 -8.91
CA LYS A 180 -2.01 26.62 -10.06
C LYS A 180 -2.12 25.75 -11.32
N ARG A 181 -1.12 24.90 -11.59
CA ARG A 181 -1.14 23.99 -12.75
C ARG A 181 -2.31 23.00 -12.68
N LEU A 182 -2.59 22.45 -11.51
CA LEU A 182 -3.72 21.53 -11.32
C LEU A 182 -5.07 22.24 -11.51
N GLU A 183 -5.19 23.48 -11.02
CA GLU A 183 -6.36 24.32 -11.26
C GLU A 183 -6.58 24.58 -12.76
N GLU A 184 -5.53 24.96 -13.48
CA GLU A 184 -5.55 25.17 -14.95
C GLU A 184 -5.91 23.89 -15.73
N LYS A 185 -5.62 22.71 -15.17
CA LYS A 185 -5.98 21.40 -15.74
C LYS A 185 -7.35 20.90 -15.29
N GLY A 186 -8.12 21.70 -14.56
CA GLY A 186 -9.49 21.37 -14.17
C GLY A 186 -9.62 20.44 -12.97
N VAL A 187 -8.55 20.21 -12.21
CA VAL A 187 -8.59 19.41 -10.96
C VAL A 187 -9.25 20.20 -9.82
N GLY A 188 -9.33 21.53 -9.98
CA GLY A 188 -9.90 22.47 -9.03
C GLY A 188 -8.84 23.19 -8.20
N LYS A 189 -9.28 24.16 -7.42
CA LYS A 189 -8.39 24.97 -6.57
C LYS A 189 -8.04 24.19 -5.30
N LEU A 190 -6.82 23.65 -5.27
CA LEU A 190 -6.27 22.95 -4.11
C LEU A 190 -5.39 23.91 -3.28
N LYS A 191 -5.09 23.53 -2.03
CA LYS A 191 -3.98 24.15 -1.31
C LYS A 191 -2.66 23.54 -1.79
N PRO A 192 -1.51 24.23 -1.70
CA PRO A 192 -0.21 23.72 -2.12
C PRO A 192 0.11 22.30 -1.61
N GLU A 193 -0.11 22.04 -0.32
CA GLU A 193 0.13 20.74 0.31
C GLU A 193 -0.84 19.65 -0.17
N VAL A 194 -2.07 20.02 -0.51
CA VAL A 194 -3.09 19.10 -1.04
C VAL A 194 -2.81 18.78 -2.51
N ALA A 195 -2.31 19.75 -3.28
CA ALA A 195 -1.86 19.55 -4.66
C ALA A 195 -0.67 18.58 -4.74
N GLU A 196 0.34 18.79 -3.89
CA GLU A 196 1.48 17.88 -3.75
C GLU A 196 1.00 16.47 -3.37
N LYS A 197 0.13 16.35 -2.37
CA LYS A 197 -0.47 15.07 -1.95
C LYS A 197 -1.19 14.37 -3.10
N ALA A 198 -2.04 15.08 -3.84
CA ALA A 198 -2.79 14.52 -4.97
C ALA A 198 -1.85 13.93 -6.03
N LEU A 199 -0.76 14.63 -6.34
CA LEU A 199 0.24 14.13 -7.28
C LEU A 199 1.00 12.91 -6.73
N ARG A 200 1.43 12.90 -5.46
CA ARG A 200 2.08 11.72 -4.85
C ARG A 200 1.20 10.47 -4.93
N VAL A 201 -0.08 10.63 -4.61
CA VAL A 201 -1.08 9.57 -4.66
C VAL A 201 -1.28 9.05 -6.08
N VAL A 202 -1.58 9.96 -7.00
CA VAL A 202 -1.87 9.61 -8.39
C VAL A 202 -0.65 9.00 -9.07
N ASP A 203 0.54 9.54 -8.85
CA ASP A 203 1.77 9.09 -9.50
C ASP A 203 2.14 7.67 -9.07
N ALA A 204 2.10 7.39 -7.76
CA ALA A 204 2.31 6.04 -7.24
C ALA A 204 1.24 5.06 -7.74
N MET A 205 -0.04 5.44 -7.69
CA MET A 205 -1.14 4.59 -8.15
C MET A 205 -1.07 4.30 -9.65
N ALA A 206 -0.75 5.30 -10.47
CA ALA A 206 -0.63 5.18 -11.91
C ALA A 206 0.51 4.22 -12.27
N TYR A 207 1.68 4.38 -11.62
CA TYR A 207 2.80 3.45 -11.77
C TYR A 207 2.41 2.01 -11.40
N LEU A 208 1.80 1.80 -10.23
CA LEU A 208 1.45 0.46 -9.77
C LEU A 208 0.36 -0.19 -10.64
N THR A 209 -0.59 0.60 -11.12
CA THR A 209 -1.63 0.14 -12.06
C THR A 209 -1.00 -0.25 -13.41
N ALA A 210 -0.04 0.55 -13.89
CA ALA A 210 0.75 0.26 -15.09
C ALA A 210 1.65 -0.97 -14.94
N LEU A 211 2.09 -1.29 -13.73
CA LEU A 211 2.86 -2.50 -13.45
C LEU A 211 1.99 -3.75 -13.41
N LEU A 212 0.84 -3.69 -12.71
CA LEU A 212 0.07 -4.87 -12.32
C LEU A 212 -1.18 -5.13 -13.16
N GLY A 213 -1.72 -4.10 -13.81
CA GLY A 213 -2.99 -4.20 -14.52
C GLY A 213 -2.84 -4.74 -15.94
N HIS A 214 -3.87 -5.42 -16.43
CA HIS A 214 -3.92 -5.96 -17.79
C HIS A 214 -4.92 -5.21 -18.66
N GLU A 215 -4.72 -5.27 -19.99
CA GLU A 215 -5.61 -4.64 -20.97
C GLU A 215 -7.06 -5.09 -20.78
N GLY A 216 -8.00 -4.16 -20.90
CA GLY A 216 -9.44 -4.41 -20.78
C GLY A 216 -9.97 -4.58 -19.35
N GLN A 217 -9.12 -4.70 -18.33
CA GLN A 217 -9.59 -4.74 -16.94
C GLN A 217 -10.26 -3.42 -16.54
N LYS A 218 -11.28 -3.50 -15.69
CA LYS A 218 -11.93 -2.32 -15.08
C LYS A 218 -11.14 -1.88 -13.85
N ILE A 219 -11.26 -0.62 -13.47
CA ILE A 219 -10.64 -0.08 -12.25
C ILE A 219 -11.73 0.50 -11.37
N LEU A 220 -11.77 0.07 -10.11
CA LEU A 220 -12.55 0.69 -9.05
C LEU A 220 -11.57 1.25 -8.01
N TRP A 221 -11.56 2.57 -7.83
CA TRP A 221 -10.80 3.21 -6.77
C TRP A 221 -11.73 3.71 -5.66
N MET A 222 -11.49 3.24 -4.44
CA MET A 222 -12.10 3.78 -3.24
C MET A 222 -11.03 4.35 -2.31
N SER A 223 -11.28 5.57 -1.83
CA SER A 223 -10.46 6.24 -0.82
C SER A 223 -11.40 6.76 0.25
N ASP A 224 -10.93 6.80 1.51
CA ASP A 224 -11.69 7.49 2.55
C ASP A 224 -11.78 9.01 2.26
N ASN A 225 -12.68 9.69 2.95
CA ASN A 225 -12.86 11.14 2.84
C ASN A 225 -11.62 11.87 3.35
N ASP A 226 -10.89 12.48 2.42
CA ASP A 226 -9.66 13.23 2.69
C ASP A 226 -9.69 14.56 1.90
N ALA A 227 -8.79 15.49 2.18
CA ALA A 227 -8.63 16.75 1.47
C ALA A 227 -8.48 16.61 -0.05
N ILE A 228 -7.96 15.49 -0.58
CA ILE A 228 -7.90 15.23 -2.03
C ILE A 228 -9.19 14.60 -2.59
N CYS A 229 -10.04 14.04 -1.73
CA CYS A 229 -11.28 13.33 -2.03
C CYS A 229 -12.42 13.81 -1.11
N SER A 230 -12.62 15.13 -1.00
CA SER A 230 -13.55 15.73 -0.04
C SER A 230 -15.02 15.43 -0.33
N ASP A 231 -15.31 15.15 -1.59
CA ASP A 231 -16.62 14.83 -2.14
C ASP A 231 -16.46 14.03 -3.44
N LEU A 232 -17.58 13.52 -3.96
CA LEU A 232 -17.57 12.68 -5.15
C LEU A 232 -17.05 13.42 -6.39
N ASP A 233 -17.28 14.74 -6.50
CA ASP A 233 -16.80 15.50 -7.66
C ASP A 233 -15.29 15.77 -7.55
N ALA A 234 -14.75 15.97 -6.34
CA ALA A 234 -13.31 15.98 -6.09
C ALA A 234 -12.68 14.65 -6.49
N HIS A 235 -13.31 13.53 -6.11
CA HIS A 235 -12.81 12.21 -6.48
C HIS A 235 -12.87 11.97 -8.00
N LYS A 236 -13.92 12.41 -8.71
CA LYS A 236 -13.97 12.35 -10.18
C LYS A 236 -12.84 13.17 -10.84
N ARG A 237 -12.55 14.37 -10.31
CA ARG A 237 -11.43 15.19 -10.80
C ARG A 237 -10.09 14.52 -10.57
N LEU A 238 -9.91 13.88 -9.41
CA LEU A 238 -8.72 13.10 -9.10
C LEU A 238 -8.59 11.85 -9.98
N LEU A 239 -9.70 11.18 -10.29
CA LEU A 239 -9.75 10.06 -11.24
C LEU A 239 -9.35 10.48 -12.66
N ALA A 240 -9.79 11.67 -13.10
CA ALA A 240 -9.37 12.23 -14.39
C ALA A 240 -7.87 12.54 -14.40
N LEU A 241 -7.32 13.10 -13.31
CA LEU A 241 -5.87 13.28 -13.17
C LEU A 241 -5.12 11.95 -13.22
N PHE A 242 -5.63 10.94 -12.51
CA PHE A 242 -5.09 9.57 -12.54
C PHE A 242 -5.05 8.99 -13.95
N HIS A 243 -6.15 9.10 -14.70
CA HIS A 243 -6.19 8.64 -16.09
C HIS A 243 -5.13 9.32 -16.97
N ASN A 244 -4.94 10.63 -16.80
CA ASN A 244 -3.93 11.38 -17.56
C ASN A 244 -2.50 10.95 -17.21
N VAL A 245 -2.20 10.80 -15.92
CA VAL A 245 -0.86 10.41 -15.45
C VAL A 245 -0.55 8.95 -15.82
N LEU A 246 -1.56 8.07 -15.82
CA LEU A 246 -1.42 6.68 -16.26
C LEU A 246 -0.92 6.57 -17.71
N GLY A 247 -1.30 7.51 -18.58
CA GLY A 247 -0.80 7.59 -19.96
C GLY A 247 0.71 7.83 -20.09
N LEU A 248 1.40 8.27 -19.03
CA LEU A 248 2.87 8.39 -19.01
C LEU A 248 3.57 7.02 -18.91
N TYR A 249 2.86 6.01 -18.43
CA TYR A 249 3.42 4.70 -18.12
C TYR A 249 3.02 3.63 -19.13
N ILE A 250 1.85 3.76 -19.75
CA ILE A 250 1.28 2.72 -20.61
C ILE A 250 0.49 3.29 -21.78
N ASP A 251 0.44 2.52 -22.87
CA ASP A 251 -0.40 2.82 -24.04
C ASP A 251 -1.66 1.95 -24.10
N ARG A 252 -1.68 0.85 -23.32
CA ARG A 252 -2.82 -0.08 -23.27
C ARG A 252 -4.03 0.57 -22.61
N GLN A 253 -5.21 0.12 -23.04
CA GLN A 253 -6.48 0.66 -22.56
C GLN A 253 -7.07 -0.21 -21.46
N PHE A 254 -7.50 0.41 -20.38
CA PHE A 254 -8.38 -0.23 -19.41
C PHE A 254 -9.83 -0.10 -19.86
N GLY A 255 -10.70 -0.94 -19.31
CA GLY A 255 -12.14 -0.80 -19.47
C GLY A 255 -12.68 0.41 -18.71
N GLN A 256 -13.80 0.23 -18.01
CA GLN A 256 -14.36 1.30 -17.20
C GLN A 256 -13.48 1.61 -15.99
N MET A 257 -13.17 2.89 -15.79
CA MET A 257 -12.58 3.39 -14.55
C MET A 257 -13.66 4.11 -13.73
N GLY A 258 -13.77 3.77 -12.45
CA GLY A 258 -14.73 4.36 -11.53
C GLY A 258 -14.08 4.69 -10.19
N CYS A 259 -14.66 5.68 -9.51
CA CYS A 259 -14.27 6.07 -8.18
C CYS A 259 -15.46 5.99 -7.22
N ALA A 260 -15.19 5.68 -5.95
CA ALA A 260 -16.19 5.63 -4.90
C ALA A 260 -15.67 6.27 -3.61
N LEU A 261 -16.58 6.87 -2.86
CA LEU A 261 -16.38 7.17 -1.44
C LEU A 261 -17.03 6.06 -0.61
N PRO A 262 -16.69 5.91 0.67
CA PRO A 262 -17.43 5.02 1.57
C PRO A 262 -18.93 5.29 1.47
N PHE A 263 -19.72 4.22 1.30
CA PHE A 263 -21.17 4.34 1.12
C PHE A 263 -21.87 4.79 2.41
N ASN A 264 -22.98 5.53 2.26
CA ASN A 264 -23.81 5.96 3.39
C ASN A 264 -24.33 4.77 4.20
N GLU A 265 -24.79 3.73 3.50
CA GLU A 265 -25.05 2.42 4.11
C GLU A 265 -23.72 1.70 4.26
N ARG A 266 -23.36 1.38 5.49
CA ARG A 266 -22.09 0.72 5.78
C ARG A 266 -22.04 -0.64 5.11
N SER A 267 -21.07 -0.82 4.24
CA SER A 267 -20.77 -2.11 3.64
C SER A 267 -19.41 -2.57 4.14
N THR A 268 -19.42 -3.56 5.03
CA THR A 268 -18.20 -4.14 5.60
C THR A 268 -17.27 -4.67 4.52
N ASP A 269 -17.81 -5.12 3.39
CA ASP A 269 -17.04 -5.68 2.27
C ASP A 269 -16.01 -4.70 1.68
N TYR A 270 -16.36 -3.40 1.67
CA TYR A 270 -15.46 -2.33 1.21
C TYR A 270 -14.64 -1.76 2.37
N LEU A 271 -15.27 -1.57 3.53
CA LEU A 271 -14.59 -1.04 4.72
C LEU A 271 -13.45 -1.96 5.18
N ASP A 272 -13.63 -3.28 5.09
CA ASP A 272 -12.59 -4.26 5.44
C ASP A 272 -11.40 -4.20 4.47
N LEU A 273 -11.54 -3.66 3.26
CA LEU A 273 -10.42 -3.47 2.32
C LEU A 273 -9.77 -2.10 2.50
N LEU A 274 -10.54 -1.04 2.77
CA LEU A 274 -10.03 0.27 3.17
C LEU A 274 -9.21 0.19 4.46
N SER A 275 -9.71 -0.57 5.44
CA SER A 275 -9.05 -0.80 6.73
C SER A 275 -7.61 -1.32 6.56
N ALA A 276 -7.32 -2.09 5.50
CA ALA A 276 -5.98 -2.61 5.26
C ALA A 276 -4.98 -1.48 4.96
N ALA A 277 -5.40 -0.46 4.23
CA ALA A 277 -4.57 0.71 3.94
C ALA A 277 -4.39 1.59 5.19
N ASP A 278 -5.48 1.86 5.93
CA ASP A 278 -5.46 2.70 7.14
C ASP A 278 -4.54 2.13 8.22
N ILE A 279 -4.75 0.87 8.61
CA ILE A 279 -3.97 0.29 9.71
C ILE A 279 -2.48 0.25 9.41
N VAL A 280 -2.10 0.08 8.14
CA VAL A 280 -0.69 0.07 7.73
C VAL A 280 -0.14 1.49 7.68
N ALA A 281 -0.87 2.45 7.08
CA ALA A 281 -0.47 3.85 7.07
C ALA A 281 -0.20 4.36 8.50
N GLY A 282 -1.18 4.16 9.39
CA GLY A 282 -1.08 4.56 10.80
C GLY A 282 0.05 3.85 11.55
N SER A 283 0.18 2.52 11.43
CA SER A 283 1.18 1.75 12.19
C SER A 283 2.60 2.07 11.74
N VAL A 284 2.83 2.16 10.43
CA VAL A 284 4.14 2.50 9.86
C VAL A 284 4.50 3.95 10.20
N GLY A 285 3.57 4.90 10.04
CA GLY A 285 3.80 6.30 10.38
C GLY A 285 4.14 6.51 11.86
N GLN A 286 3.44 5.81 12.76
CA GLN A 286 3.73 5.84 14.20
C GLN A 286 5.11 5.26 14.51
N TYR A 287 5.48 4.13 13.91
CA TYR A 287 6.78 3.49 14.12
C TYR A 287 7.93 4.42 13.73
N PHE A 288 7.91 4.95 12.52
CA PHE A 288 9.00 5.81 12.03
C PHE A 288 9.11 7.14 12.79
N THR A 289 7.98 7.71 13.20
CA THR A 289 7.97 8.90 14.06
C THR A 289 8.60 8.58 15.42
N SER A 290 8.17 7.50 16.08
CA SER A 290 8.73 7.10 17.37
C SER A 290 10.21 6.76 17.28
N ARG A 291 10.63 6.01 16.25
CA ARG A 291 12.03 5.67 15.99
C ARG A 291 12.92 6.92 15.90
N ASP A 292 12.44 7.95 15.23
CA ASP A 292 13.20 9.19 15.08
C ASP A 292 13.12 10.09 16.33
N ASP A 293 12.18 9.85 17.25
CA ASP A 293 12.09 10.57 18.53
C ASP A 293 12.97 9.96 19.61
N VAL A 294 12.98 8.63 19.73
CA VAL A 294 13.63 7.93 20.86
C VAL A 294 14.72 6.94 20.44
N GLY A 295 14.95 6.75 19.14
CA GLY A 295 15.88 5.76 18.61
C GLY A 295 15.21 4.41 18.33
N GLU A 296 15.85 3.59 17.51
CA GLU A 296 15.29 2.31 17.03
C GLU A 296 15.06 1.27 18.13
N GLN A 297 15.97 1.19 19.10
CA GLN A 297 15.85 0.21 20.19
C GLN A 297 14.70 0.52 21.15
N ASP A 298 14.35 1.81 21.27
CA ASP A 298 13.33 2.30 22.19
C ASP A 298 12.01 2.68 21.50
N ALA A 299 11.94 2.56 20.17
CA ALA A 299 10.76 2.87 19.39
C ALA A 299 9.55 2.07 19.89
N ARG A 300 8.43 2.76 20.13
CA ARG A 300 7.19 2.16 20.61
C ARG A 300 6.05 2.47 19.67
N VAL A 301 5.21 1.48 19.48
CA VAL A 301 3.91 1.62 18.84
C VAL A 301 2.83 1.20 19.82
N LYS A 302 1.60 1.68 19.60
CA LYS A 302 0.47 1.24 20.44
C LYS A 302 0.18 -0.24 20.20
N GLU A 303 -0.40 -0.89 21.20
CA GLU A 303 -0.89 -2.27 21.05
C GLU A 303 -1.85 -2.38 19.86
N GLY A 304 -1.69 -3.42 19.04
CA GLY A 304 -2.35 -3.59 17.75
C GLY A 304 -1.43 -3.21 16.58
N ALA A 305 -0.73 -2.08 16.66
CA ALA A 305 0.19 -1.65 15.62
C ALA A 305 1.43 -2.56 15.55
N ASP A 306 1.88 -3.07 16.69
CA ASP A 306 2.92 -4.10 16.78
C ASP A 306 2.56 -5.36 15.96
N LYS A 307 1.29 -5.79 16.03
CA LYS A 307 0.80 -6.94 15.25
C LYS A 307 0.81 -6.67 13.76
N VAL A 308 0.47 -5.44 13.33
CA VAL A 308 0.55 -5.02 11.93
C VAL A 308 2.01 -5.01 11.46
N LEU A 309 2.94 -4.49 12.25
CA LEU A 309 4.37 -4.48 11.90
C LEU A 309 4.97 -5.89 11.79
N VAL A 310 4.62 -6.80 12.71
CA VAL A 310 5.00 -8.22 12.62
C VAL A 310 4.42 -8.85 11.35
N TRP A 311 3.14 -8.59 11.07
CA TRP A 311 2.45 -9.08 9.87
C TRP A 311 3.06 -8.53 8.57
N LEU A 312 3.56 -7.30 8.54
CA LEU A 312 4.28 -6.74 7.39
C LEU A 312 5.63 -7.44 7.15
N GLY A 313 6.21 -8.08 8.15
CA GLY A 313 7.52 -8.73 8.07
C GLY A 313 7.55 -10.04 7.28
N HIS A 314 6.41 -10.53 6.78
CA HIS A 314 6.35 -11.70 5.93
C HIS A 314 5.25 -11.57 4.86
N GLY A 315 5.46 -12.16 3.69
CA GLY A 315 4.44 -12.22 2.64
C GLY A 315 3.27 -13.14 3.02
N GLY A 316 2.07 -12.84 2.52
CA GLY A 316 0.93 -13.74 2.54
C GLY A 316 0.90 -14.64 1.30
N LEU A 317 0.16 -15.75 1.38
CA LEU A 317 -0.09 -16.63 0.25
C LEU A 317 -0.72 -15.86 -0.92
N ALA A 318 -1.76 -15.08 -0.64
CA ALA A 318 -2.45 -14.22 -1.59
C ALA A 318 -1.87 -12.80 -1.58
N LEU A 319 -1.93 -12.12 -0.43
CA LEU A 319 -1.52 -10.71 -0.33
C LEU A 319 0.00 -10.55 -0.26
N LYS A 320 0.55 -9.78 -1.20
CA LYS A 320 1.93 -9.33 -1.19
C LYS A 320 1.99 -7.94 -0.53
N LYS A 321 3.08 -7.66 0.19
CA LYS A 321 3.25 -6.42 0.96
C LYS A 321 4.61 -5.84 0.66
N PHE A 322 4.66 -4.53 0.43
CA PHE A 322 5.92 -3.86 0.17
C PHE A 322 5.88 -2.41 0.64
N CYS A 323 6.98 -1.96 1.23
CA CYS A 323 7.09 -0.62 1.80
C CYS A 323 8.38 0.03 1.32
N ILE A 324 8.32 1.32 0.99
CA ILE A 324 9.50 2.14 0.67
C ILE A 324 9.52 3.40 1.50
N GLN A 325 10.71 3.92 1.76
CA GLN A 325 10.91 5.20 2.44
C GLN A 325 11.58 6.19 1.49
N LEU A 326 11.17 7.46 1.57
CA LEU A 326 11.87 8.62 1.03
C LEU A 326 12.27 9.54 2.18
N ARG A 327 13.56 9.89 2.27
CA ARG A 327 14.12 10.76 3.31
C ARG A 327 14.90 11.91 2.71
N LEU A 328 14.84 13.06 3.37
CA LEU A 328 15.74 14.18 3.07
C LEU A 328 17.07 13.95 3.81
N GLY A 329 18.17 13.89 3.07
CA GLY A 329 19.51 13.88 3.62
C GLY A 329 19.94 15.27 4.09
N ASP A 330 20.99 15.29 4.92
CA ASP A 330 21.56 16.55 5.42
C ASP A 330 22.24 17.38 4.32
N ASP A 331 22.54 16.76 3.19
CA ASP A 331 23.03 17.38 1.95
C ASP A 331 21.90 17.99 1.09
N GLY A 332 20.64 17.88 1.54
CA GLY A 332 19.46 18.35 0.81
C GLY A 332 19.01 17.43 -0.32
N LEU A 333 19.63 16.27 -0.51
CA LEU A 333 19.23 15.28 -1.51
C LEU A 333 18.14 14.35 -0.95
N ILE A 334 17.34 13.79 -1.85
CA ILE A 334 16.31 12.80 -1.49
C ILE A 334 16.90 11.40 -1.65
N TYR A 335 16.95 10.67 -0.54
CA TYR A 335 17.35 9.27 -0.49
C TYR A 335 16.11 8.39 -0.40
N PHE A 336 16.19 7.18 -0.95
CA PHE A 336 15.12 6.20 -0.85
C PHE A 336 15.64 4.79 -0.62
N GLY A 337 14.77 3.91 -0.12
CA GLY A 337 15.06 2.49 0.05
C GLY A 337 13.84 1.68 0.49
N ALA A 338 13.88 0.38 0.24
CA ALA A 338 12.92 -0.57 0.79
C ALA A 338 12.93 -0.56 2.33
N ILE A 339 11.75 -0.71 2.92
CA ILE A 339 11.58 -0.94 4.35
C ILE A 339 11.33 -2.43 4.54
N GLU A 340 12.15 -3.07 5.36
CA GLU A 340 11.95 -4.46 5.78
C GLU A 340 11.62 -4.52 7.26
N PHE A 341 10.55 -5.22 7.60
CA PHE A 341 10.20 -5.51 8.98
C PHE A 341 10.66 -6.92 9.30
N THR A 342 11.39 -7.10 10.40
CA THR A 342 11.80 -8.43 10.86
C THR A 342 11.30 -8.60 12.29
N PRO A 343 10.38 -9.56 12.53
CA PRO A 343 9.93 -9.80 13.89
C PRO A 343 11.08 -10.37 14.73
N LYS A 344 11.24 -9.88 15.96
CA LYS A 344 12.23 -10.43 16.91
C LYS A 344 11.97 -11.90 17.23
N GLN A 345 10.70 -12.31 17.17
CA GLN A 345 10.25 -13.69 17.28
C GLN A 345 9.15 -13.92 16.24
N THR A 346 9.37 -14.89 15.35
CA THR A 346 8.32 -15.33 14.42
C THR A 346 7.20 -16.03 15.20
N PRO A 347 5.91 -15.78 14.91
CA PRO A 347 4.83 -16.52 15.52
C PRO A 347 4.93 -18.01 15.21
N ASP A 348 4.79 -18.87 16.23
CA ASP A 348 4.89 -20.34 16.11
C ASP A 348 3.91 -20.95 15.09
N THR A 349 2.85 -20.22 14.74
CA THR A 349 1.81 -20.63 13.79
C THR A 349 2.15 -20.32 12.34
N THR A 350 3.24 -19.61 12.06
CA THR A 350 3.59 -19.19 10.70
C THR A 350 4.29 -20.31 9.95
N THR A 351 3.74 -20.67 8.79
CA THR A 351 4.33 -21.65 7.88
C THR A 351 4.78 -20.95 6.60
N PHE A 352 6.05 -21.13 6.23
CA PHE A 352 6.66 -20.47 5.08
C PHE A 352 6.65 -21.38 3.86
N LEU A 353 6.35 -20.78 2.70
CA LEU A 353 6.58 -21.39 1.40
C LEU A 353 7.90 -20.87 0.84
N PRO A 354 8.83 -21.74 0.43
CA PRO A 354 10.04 -21.28 -0.23
C PRO A 354 9.72 -20.54 -1.54
N ILE A 355 10.17 -19.28 -1.65
CA ILE A 355 9.85 -18.40 -2.78
C ILE A 355 10.21 -19.01 -4.15
N HIS A 356 11.30 -19.77 -4.21
CA HIS A 356 11.77 -20.40 -5.45
C HIS A 356 10.85 -21.50 -5.98
N LEU A 357 9.97 -22.06 -5.13
CA LEU A 357 8.96 -23.03 -5.58
C LEU A 357 7.73 -22.33 -6.18
N CYS A 358 7.51 -21.07 -5.80
CA CYS A 358 6.39 -20.26 -6.25
C CYS A 358 6.69 -19.45 -7.52
N ARG A 359 7.97 -19.17 -7.81
CA ARG A 359 8.39 -18.41 -8.99
C ARG A 359 8.29 -19.22 -10.29
#